data_AF-U5TVF5-F1
#
_entry.id   AF-U5TVF5-F1
#
_cell.length_a   1.000
_cell.length_b   1.000
_cell.length_c   1.000
_cell.angle_alpha   90.00
_cell.angle_beta   90.00
_cell.angle_gamma   90.00
#
_symmetry.space_group_name_H-M   'P 1'
#
loop_
_entity.id
_entity.type
_entity.pdbx_description
1 polymer ?
#
loop_
_entity_poly.entity_id
_entity_poly.type
_entity_poly.pdbx_seq_one_letter_code
_entity_poly.pdbx_strand_id
1 'polypeptide(L)'
;VIVFERGDLVFVFNFHPGNTYEGYKVGCDLPGKYRVALDSDAWEFGGHGRVGHNVDHFTFPEGIPGVPETNFNNRPNSLKILSPAQTCV
;
A
#
# COMPACT_ATOMS: atom_id res chain seq x y z
N VAL A 1 0.45 -3.25 11.04
CA VAL A 1 0.24 -2.41 9.83
C VAL A 1 -1.24 -2.12 9.73
N ILE A 2 -1.62 -0.87 9.47
CA ILE A 2 -2.99 -0.45 9.20
C ILE A 2 -3.05 -0.04 7.74
N VAL A 3 -4.05 -0.52 7.02
CA VAL A 3 -4.29 -0.19 5.60
C VAL A 3 -5.74 0.25 5.47
N PHE A 4 -5.98 1.36 4.80
CA PHE A 4 -7.33 1.84 4.53
C PHE A 4 -7.38 2.70 3.27
N GLU A 5 -8.58 2.91 2.75
CA GLU A 5 -8.84 3.84 1.65
C GLU A 5 -9.66 5.03 2.14
N ARG A 6 -9.37 6.21 1.58
CA ARG A 6 -10.18 7.41 1.78
C ARG A 6 -10.11 8.29 0.53
N GLY A 7 -11.25 8.49 -0.12
CA GLY A 7 -11.26 9.07 -1.47
C GLY A 7 -10.54 8.15 -2.44
N ASP A 8 -9.72 8.73 -3.32
CA ASP A 8 -9.00 8.00 -4.37
C ASP A 8 -7.62 7.46 -3.91
N LEU A 9 -7.33 7.52 -2.60
CA LEU A 9 -6.04 7.15 -2.03
C LEU A 9 -6.12 5.88 -1.17
N VAL A 10 -5.09 5.04 -1.29
CA VAL A 10 -4.80 3.91 -0.40
C VAL A 10 -3.68 4.35 0.55
N PHE A 11 -3.90 4.20 1.85
CA PHE A 11 -2.94 4.57 2.89
C PHE A 11 -2.40 3.32 3.56
N VAL A 12 -1.10 3.31 3.85
CA VAL A 12 -0.40 2.23 4.57
C VAL A 12 0.42 2.80 5.72
N PHE A 13 0.05 2.42 6.94
CA PHE A 13 0.76 2.81 8.17
C PHE A 13 1.44 1.60 8.80
N ASN A 14 2.76 1.62 8.92
CA ASN A 14 3.53 0.60 9.62
C ASN A 14 4.10 1.13 10.93
N PHE A 15 3.41 0.86 12.04
CA PHE A 15 3.86 1.21 13.39
C PHE A 15 4.82 0.18 14.03
N HIS A 16 5.21 -0.88 13.32
CA HIS A 16 6.15 -1.85 13.90
C HIS A 16 7.50 -1.16 14.16
N PRO A 17 8.14 -1.36 15.33
CA PRO A 17 9.34 -0.62 15.72
C PRO A 17 10.60 -0.94 14.89
N GLY A 18 10.64 -2.09 14.21
CA GLY A 18 11.83 -2.51 13.44
C GLY A 18 11.59 -3.43 12.25
N ASN A 19 10.34 -3.79 11.93
CA ASN A 19 10.09 -4.73 10.83
C ASN A 19 9.75 -3.96 9.57
N THR A 20 10.52 -4.21 8.53
CA THR A 20 10.22 -3.80 7.17
C THR A 20 9.55 -4.96 6.45
N TYR A 21 8.45 -4.69 5.77
CA TYR A 21 7.72 -5.68 4.99
C TYR A 21 7.93 -5.41 3.50
N GLU A 22 8.63 -6.33 2.83
CA GLU A 22 8.82 -6.29 1.39
C GLU A 22 7.65 -7.00 0.68
N GLY A 23 7.10 -6.38 -0.37
CA GLY A 23 6.00 -6.95 -1.13
C GLY A 23 4.72 -7.15 -0.32
N TYR A 24 4.48 -6.30 0.68
CA TYR A 24 3.28 -6.36 1.53
C TYR A 24 2.03 -6.16 0.68
N LYS A 25 1.09 -7.11 0.76
CA LYS A 25 -0.13 -7.12 -0.06
C LYS A 25 -1.18 -6.19 0.57
N VAL A 26 -1.67 -5.23 -0.20
CA VAL A 26 -2.69 -4.25 0.24
C VAL A 26 -3.87 -4.28 -0.73
N GLY A 27 -5.09 -4.19 -0.20
CA GLY A 27 -6.32 -4.17 -1.01
C GLY A 27 -6.62 -2.78 -1.56
N CYS A 28 -7.26 -2.72 -2.73
CA CYS A 28 -7.66 -1.49 -3.39
C CYS A 28 -8.94 -1.69 -4.24
N ASP A 29 -9.66 -0.60 -4.54
CA ASP A 29 -10.88 -0.65 -5.36
C ASP A 29 -10.59 -0.88 -6.83
N LEU A 30 -9.88 0.07 -7.44
CA LEU A 30 -9.78 0.19 -8.88
C LEU A 30 -8.54 -0.57 -9.35
N PRO A 31 -8.67 -1.39 -10.42
CA PRO A 31 -7.50 -1.99 -11.02
C PRO A 31 -6.68 -0.92 -11.74
N GLY A 32 -5.37 -1.14 -11.85
CA GLY A 32 -4.48 -0.31 -12.64
C GLY A 32 -3.10 -0.20 -12.03
N LYS A 33 -2.62 1.05 -11.98
CA LYS A 33 -1.25 1.39 -11.62
C LYS A 33 -1.26 2.50 -10.56
N TYR A 34 -0.66 2.21 -9.42
CA TYR A 34 -0.54 3.13 -8.30
C TYR A 34 0.89 3.64 -8.18
N ARG A 35 1.02 4.86 -7.66
CA ARG A 35 2.29 5.51 -7.29
C ARG A 35 2.14 6.16 -5.92
N VAL A 36 3.28 6.43 -5.31
CA VAL A 36 3.38 7.19 -4.06
C VAL A 36 2.79 8.59 -4.28
N ALA A 37 1.81 8.96 -3.44
CA ALA A 37 1.27 10.31 -3.38
C ALA A 37 1.96 11.14 -2.30
N LEU A 38 2.29 10.52 -1.17
CA LEU A 38 3.04 11.08 -0.04
C LEU A 38 3.82 9.94 0.62
N ASP A 39 5.01 10.22 1.15
CA ASP A 39 5.85 9.23 1.83
C ASP A 39 6.56 9.88 3.01
N SER A 40 6.24 9.45 4.24
CA SER A 40 6.88 9.98 5.45
C SER A 40 8.35 9.58 5.59
N ASP A 41 8.81 8.56 4.86
CA ASP A 41 10.20 8.12 4.87
C ASP A 41 11.08 8.93 3.91
N ALA A 42 10.53 9.88 3.15
CA ALA A 42 11.32 10.69 2.24
C ALA A 42 12.37 11.56 2.99
N TRP A 43 13.52 11.78 2.35
CA TRP A 43 14.62 12.57 2.93
C TRP A 43 14.20 13.99 3.33
N GLU A 44 13.30 14.61 2.56
CA GLU A 44 12.79 15.95 2.83
C GLU A 44 11.97 16.05 4.14
N PHE A 45 11.42 14.93 4.60
CA PHE A 45 10.72 14.82 5.88
C PHE A 45 11.59 14.21 7.00
N GLY A 46 12.89 14.00 6.74
CA GLY A 46 13.83 13.44 7.71
C GLY A 46 13.81 11.91 7.82
N GLY A 47 13.16 11.22 6.88
CA GLY A 47 13.21 9.76 6.80
C GLY A 47 14.46 9.22 6.10
N HIS A 48 14.49 7.91 5.83
CA HIS A 48 15.67 7.23 5.27
C HIS A 48 15.66 7.08 3.73
N GLY A 49 14.62 7.57 3.06
CA GLY A 49 14.43 7.54 1.61
C GLY A 49 14.37 6.14 1.02
N ARG A 50 13.74 5.18 1.72
CA ARG A 50 13.70 3.76 1.28
C ARG A 50 12.58 3.48 0.29
N VAL A 51 11.52 4.29 0.28
CA VAL A 51 10.37 4.11 -0.60
C VAL A 51 10.63 4.79 -1.94
N GLY A 52 10.52 4.04 -3.04
CA GLY A 52 10.79 4.56 -4.38
C GLY A 52 9.60 5.30 -4.98
N HIS A 53 9.71 6.61 -5.18
CA HIS A 53 8.61 7.46 -5.70
C HIS A 53 8.29 7.24 -7.19
N ASN A 54 9.24 6.67 -7.96
CA ASN A 54 9.08 6.37 -9.38
C ASN A 54 8.65 4.92 -9.67
N VAL A 55 8.36 4.13 -8.63
CA VAL A 55 7.97 2.73 -8.77
C VAL A 55 6.49 2.64 -9.14
N ASP A 56 6.20 1.88 -10.20
CA ASP A 56 4.84 1.56 -10.60
C ASP A 56 4.34 0.32 -9.85
N HIS A 57 3.28 0.47 -9.05
CA HIS A 57 2.64 -0.64 -8.35
C HIS A 57 1.40 -1.09 -9.12
N PHE A 58 1.52 -2.20 -9.85
CA PHE A 58 0.42 -2.79 -10.60
C PHE A 58 -0.50 -3.63 -9.71
N THR A 59 -1.79 -3.56 -9.99
CA THR A 59 -2.80 -4.34 -9.27
C THR A 59 -2.96 -5.76 -9.82
N PHE A 60 -3.38 -6.67 -8.95
CA PHE A 60 -3.82 -8.03 -9.26
C PHE A 60 -5.30 -8.17 -8.89
N PRO A 61 -6.11 -8.85 -9.72
CA PRO A 61 -7.51 -9.12 -9.39
C PRO A 61 -7.62 -10.09 -8.21
N GLU A 62 -8.57 -9.84 -7.32
CA GLU A 62 -8.85 -10.63 -6.12
C GLU A 62 -10.30 -11.09 -6.13
N GLY A 63 -10.53 -12.32 -6.59
CA GLY A 63 -11.86 -12.92 -6.57
C GLY A 63 -12.84 -12.28 -7.56
N ILE A 64 -14.10 -12.21 -7.14
CA ILE A 64 -15.22 -11.70 -7.94
C ILE A 64 -15.75 -10.41 -7.28
N PRO A 65 -15.79 -9.28 -7.99
CA PRO A 65 -16.37 -8.04 -7.47
C PRO A 65 -17.79 -8.24 -6.94
N GLY A 66 -18.04 -7.77 -5.71
CA GLY A 66 -19.33 -7.95 -5.03
C GLY A 66 -19.50 -9.27 -4.27
N VAL A 67 -18.50 -10.16 -4.26
CA VAL A 67 -18.48 -11.41 -3.47
C VAL A 67 -17.35 -11.35 -2.43
N PRO A 68 -17.60 -10.76 -1.23
CA PRO A 68 -16.56 -10.42 -0.26
C PRO A 68 -15.68 -11.61 0.18
N GLU A 69 -16.23 -12.82 0.20
CA GLU A 69 -15.54 -14.04 0.62
C GLU A 69 -14.41 -14.44 -0.34
N THR A 70 -14.46 -13.98 -1.59
CA THR A 70 -13.43 -14.24 -2.60
C THR A 70 -12.37 -13.15 -2.68
N ASN A 71 -12.61 -12.03 -2.03
CA ASN A 71 -11.83 -10.80 -2.14
C ASN A 71 -10.67 -10.76 -1.12
N PHE A 72 -9.68 -9.92 -1.36
CA PHE A 72 -8.62 -9.66 -0.40
C PHE A 72 -9.04 -8.54 0.56
N ASN A 73 -9.25 -8.86 1.84
CA ASN A 73 -9.73 -7.90 2.84
C ASN A 73 -10.98 -7.12 2.37
N ASN A 74 -11.93 -7.83 1.74
CA ASN A 74 -13.14 -7.27 1.12
C ASN A 74 -12.90 -6.29 -0.05
N ARG A 75 -11.71 -6.31 -0.67
CA ARG A 75 -11.39 -5.48 -1.84
C ARG A 75 -11.18 -6.33 -3.10
N PRO A 76 -11.70 -5.87 -4.26
CA PRO A 76 -11.69 -6.64 -5.50
C PRO A 76 -10.32 -6.69 -6.19
N ASN A 77 -9.36 -5.86 -5.78
CA ASN A 77 -8.01 -5.83 -6.31
C ASN A 77 -6.99 -5.71 -5.18
N SER A 78 -5.73 -6.06 -5.44
CA SER A 78 -4.62 -5.82 -4.53
C SER A 78 -3.37 -5.34 -5.25
N LEU A 79 -2.43 -4.75 -4.52
CA LEU A 79 -1.08 -4.45 -5.01
C LEU A 79 -0.05 -4.82 -3.93
N LYS A 80 1.22 -4.84 -4.32
CA LYS A 80 2.34 -5.10 -3.41
C LYS A 80 3.20 -3.85 -3.24
N ILE A 81 3.56 -3.54 -2.00
CA ILE A 81 4.32 -2.34 -1.63
C ILE A 81 5.49 -2.68 -0.70
N LEU A 82 6.47 -1.78 -0.63
CA LEU A 82 7.49 -1.78 0.43
C LEU A 82 6.94 -0.99 1.62
N SER A 83 6.94 -1.58 2.81
CA SER A 83 6.49 -0.92 4.04
C SER A 83 7.59 -0.96 5.10
N PRO A 84 8.48 0.04 5.15
CA PRO A 84 9.50 0.13 6.19
C PRO A 84 8.90 0.31 7.59
N ALA A 85 9.69 0.01 8.62
CA ALA A 85 9.29 0.25 10.00
C ALA A 85 9.06 1.75 10.26
N GLN A 86 8.00 2.06 11.01
CA GLN A 86 7.64 3.41 11.46
C GLN A 86 7.37 4.42 10.33
N THR A 87 6.73 4.00 9.24
CA THR A 87 6.40 4.88 8.11
C THR A 87 4.91 4.93 7.82
N CYS A 88 4.49 6.00 7.15
CA CYS A 88 3.22 6.05 6.43
C CYS A 88 3.42 6.52 4.99
N VAL A 89 2.74 5.83 4.07
CA VAL A 89 2.74 6.07 2.62
C VAL A 89 1.30 6.01 2.12
#